data_AF-A0A6A6Y3M2-F1
#
_entry.id   AF-A0A6A6Y3M2-F1
#
_cell.length_a   1.000
_cell.length_b   1.000
_cell.length_c   1.000
_cell.angle_alpha   90.00
_cell.angle_beta   90.00
_cell.angle_gamma   90.00
#
_symmetry.space_group_name_H-M   'P 1'
#
loop_
_entity.id
_entity.type
_entity.pdbx_description
1 polymer ?
#
loop_
_entity_poly.entity_id
_entity_poly.type
_entity_poly.pdbx_seq_one_letter_code
_entity_poly.pdbx_strand_id
1 'polypeptide(L)' 'MPQDGFHSIFERIDELSKYLRVRSRMYWTPGPHLAVDETIQRFMGRASEIVNIPSKPTPEGFKIWVLANQGYVLDWLWH' A
#
# COMPACT_ATOMS: atom_id res chain seq x y z
N MET A 1 -12.79 23.31 19.61
CA MET A 1 -13.07 22.80 18.25
C MET A 1 -12.83 21.30 18.29
N PRO A 2 -13.79 20.43 17.96
CA PRO A 2 -13.46 19.03 17.78
C PRO A 2 -12.52 18.94 16.57
N GLN A 3 -11.38 18.28 16.74
CA GLN A 3 -10.50 17.93 15.64
C GLN A 3 -11.17 16.75 14.91
N ASP A 4 -12.21 17.01 14.11
CA ASP A 4 -12.84 16.01 13.24
C ASP A 4 -11.95 15.77 12.01
N GLY A 5 -10.69 15.39 12.27
CA GLY A 5 -9.73 14.99 11.27
C GLY A 5 -9.69 13.47 11.15
N PHE A 6 -9.48 12.98 9.93
CA PHE A 6 -9.13 11.58 9.68
C PHE A 6 -7.97 11.16 10.60
N HIS A 7 -8.05 9.99 11.23
CA HIS A 7 -7.01 9.50 12.14
C HIS A 7 -5.79 8.98 11.36
N SER A 8 -6.00 8.56 10.11
CA SER A 8 -4.96 8.27 9.13
C SER A 8 -5.25 8.96 7.80
N ILE A 9 -4.20 9.45 7.12
CA ILE A 9 -4.33 9.99 5.76
C ILE A 9 -4.94 8.98 4.77
N PHE A 10 -4.82 7.68 5.08
CA PHE A 10 -5.30 6.60 4.24
C PHE A 10 -6.82 6.40 4.32
N GLU A 11 -7.49 6.94 5.34
CA GLU A 11 -8.95 6.87 5.47
C GLU A 11 -9.67 7.48 4.27
N ARG A 12 -9.09 8.52 3.66
CA ARG A 12 -9.61 9.18 2.46
C ARG A 12 -9.66 8.24 1.24
N ILE A 13 -8.83 7.20 1.22
CA ILE A 13 -8.73 6.24 0.11
C ILE A 13 -9.12 4.83 0.54
N ASP A 14 -9.57 4.63 1.77
CA ASP A 14 -9.78 3.30 2.35
C ASP A 14 -10.90 2.53 1.63
N GLU A 15 -12.00 3.19 1.26
CA GLU A 15 -13.06 2.55 0.48
C GLU A 15 -12.56 2.07 -0.89
N LEU A 16 -11.81 2.93 -1.60
CA LEU A 16 -11.21 2.57 -2.89
C LEU A 16 -10.20 1.43 -2.72
N SER A 17 -9.35 1.51 -1.69
CA SER A 17 -8.36 0.49 -1.36
C SER A 17 -9.02 -0.88 -1.13
N LYS A 18 -10.05 -0.93 -0.28
CA LYS A 18 -10.85 -2.13 -0.02
C LYS A 18 -11.47 -2.68 -1.29
N TYR A 19 -12.07 -1.83 -2.12
CA TYR A 19 -12.65 -2.23 -3.39
C TYR A 19 -11.61 -2.90 -4.32
N LEU A 20 -10.44 -2.28 -4.49
CA LEU A 20 -9.39 -2.81 -5.35
C LEU A 20 -8.78 -4.11 -4.80
N ARG A 21 -8.59 -4.23 -3.48
CA ARG A 21 -8.13 -5.47 -2.84
C ARG A 21 -9.10 -6.63 -3.03
N VAL A 22 -10.42 -6.37 -2.97
CA VAL A 22 -11.44 -7.38 -3.27
C VAL A 22 -11.38 -7.80 -4.74
N ARG A 23 -11.29 -6.84 -5.67
CA ARG A 23 -11.21 -7.14 -7.10
C ARG A 23 -9.92 -7.89 -7.47
N SER A 24 -8.79 -7.52 -6.90
CA SER A 24 -7.51 -8.16 -7.17
C SER A 24 -7.55 -9.66 -6.82
N ARG A 25 -8.10 -10.01 -5.66
CA ARG A 25 -8.29 -11.43 -5.26
C ARG A 25 -9.36 -12.16 -6.08
N MET A 26 -10.35 -11.44 -6.64
CA MET A 26 -11.39 -12.04 -7.47
C MET A 26 -10.88 -12.43 -8.86
N TYR A 27 -9.97 -11.64 -9.44
CA TYR A 27 -9.52 -11.85 -10.82
C TYR A 27 -8.29 -12.76 -10.95
N TRP A 28 -7.68 -13.18 -9.84
CA TRP A 28 -6.49 -14.04 -9.86
C TRP A 28 -6.63 -15.22 -8.89
N THR A 29 -6.46 -16.43 -9.39
CA THR A 29 -6.33 -17.64 -8.55
C THR A 29 -4.84 -17.89 -8.29
N PRO A 30 -4.35 -17.66 -7.07
CA PRO A 30 -2.92 -17.79 -6.81
C PRO A 30 -2.46 -19.26 -6.79
N GLY A 31 -1.25 -19.48 -7.25
CA GLY A 31 -0.54 -20.76 -7.04
C GLY A 31 -0.03 -20.92 -5.60
N PRO A 32 0.69 -22.01 -5.30
CA PRO A 32 1.12 -22.34 -3.94
C PRO A 32 2.22 -21.42 -3.37
N HIS A 33 2.87 -20.61 -4.21
CA HIS A 33 4.00 -19.76 -3.81
C HIS A 33 3.58 -18.29 -3.75
N LEU A 34 3.52 -17.73 -2.55
CA LEU A 34 3.21 -16.32 -2.30
C LEU A 34 4.47 -15.59 -1.85
N ALA A 35 4.56 -14.30 -2.19
CA ALA A 35 5.58 -13.39 -1.71
C ALA A 35 4.93 -12.26 -0.91
N VAL A 36 5.51 -11.94 0.24
CA VAL A 36 5.18 -10.74 1.01
C VAL A 36 6.44 -9.92 1.12
N ASP A 37 6.39 -8.68 0.65
CA ASP A 37 7.55 -7.77 0.71
C ASP A 37 7.07 -6.31 0.77
N GLU A 38 7.98 -5.39 1.06
CA GLU A 38 7.72 -3.97 0.95
C GLU A 38 7.83 -3.45 -0.49
N THR A 39 6.92 -2.55 -0.85
CA THR A 39 7.06 -1.66 -2.00
C THR A 39 7.08 -0.21 -1.54
N ILE A 40 7.65 0.67 -2.35
CA ILE A 40 7.64 2.11 -2.13
C ILE A 40 6.93 2.79 -3.30
N GLN A 41 5.83 3.48 -3.00
CA GLN A 41 5.19 4.37 -3.95
C GLN A 41 5.78 5.77 -3.78
N ARG A 42 6.54 6.25 -4.78
CA ARG A 42 7.18 7.56 -4.75
C ARG A 42 6.18 8.65 -4.41
N PHE A 43 6.53 9.52 -3.46
CA PHE A 43 5.77 10.73 -3.16
C PHE A 43 6.72 11.83 -2.66
N MET A 44 6.66 13.01 -3.28
CA MET A 44 7.53 14.16 -2.95
C MET A 44 6.77 15.29 -2.24
N GLY A 45 5.50 15.06 -1.90
CA GLY A 45 4.68 16.02 -1.14
C GLY A 45 4.92 15.92 0.36
N ARG A 46 4.17 16.70 1.14
CA ARG A 46 4.24 16.68 2.61
C ARG A 46 3.18 15.73 3.16
N ALA A 47 3.60 14.60 3.69
CA ALA A 47 2.78 13.70 4.50
C ALA A 47 3.64 13.11 5.62
N SER A 48 3.07 12.90 6.81
CA SER A 48 3.78 12.34 7.97
C SER A 48 4.15 10.87 7.79
N GLU A 49 3.47 10.18 6.88
CA GLU A 49 3.52 8.74 6.66
C GLU A 49 4.52 8.35 5.56
N ILE A 50 5.15 9.33 4.87
CA ILE A 50 6.25 9.00 3.97
C ILE A 50 7.47 8.55 4.76
N VAL A 51 8.19 7.59 4.21
CA VAL A 51 9.46 7.12 4.75
C VAL A 51 10.58 7.39 3.76
N ASN A 52 11.80 7.42 4.29
CA ASN A 52 13.03 7.41 3.51
C ASN A 52 13.74 6.06 3.73
N ILE A 53 13.85 5.24 2.68
CA ILE A 53 14.59 3.98 2.67
C ILE A 53 15.77 4.13 1.69
N PRO A 54 16.96 4.55 2.17
CA PRO A 54 18.08 4.95 1.30
C PRO A 54 18.60 3.86 0.36
N SER A 55 18.36 2.59 0.67
CA SER A 55 18.81 1.46 -0.15
C SER A 55 17.95 1.20 -1.38
N LYS A 56 16.78 1.84 -1.52
CA LYS A 56 15.88 1.62 -2.66
C LYS A 56 16.15 2.66 -3.77
N PRO A 57 15.94 2.32 -5.06
CA PRO A 57 16.14 3.25 -6.18
C PRO A 57 15.30 4.53 -6.06
N THR A 58 14.12 4.40 -5.46
CA THR A 58 13.25 5.49 -5.07
C THR A 58 13.18 5.51 -3.55
N PRO A 59 14.00 6.33 -2.88
CA PRO A 59 14.15 6.22 -1.43
C PRO A 59 13.00 6.85 -0.66
N GLU A 60 12.32 7.86 -1.21
CA GLU A 60 11.27 8.62 -0.51
C GLU A 60 9.87 8.32 -1.08
N GLY A 61 8.95 7.93 -0.19
CA GLY A 61 7.56 7.67 -0.54
C GLY A 61 6.79 6.89 0.51
N PHE A 62 5.59 6.45 0.16
CA PHE A 62 4.78 5.59 1.02
C PHE A 62 5.31 4.15 0.97
N LYS A 63 5.72 3.63 2.12
CA LYS A 63 5.98 2.20 2.28
C LYS A 63 4.64 1.47 2.37
N ILE A 64 4.51 0.38 1.60
CA ILE A 64 3.30 -0.44 1.54
C ILE A 64 3.75 -1.89 1.62
N TRP A 65 3.14 -2.68 2.50
CA TRP A 65 3.32 -4.13 2.51
C TRP A 65 2.44 -4.75 1.43
N VAL A 66 3.01 -5.58 0.56
CA VAL A 66 2.31 -6.17 -0.58
C VAL A 66 2.34 -7.68 -0.50
N LEU A 67 1.19 -8.32 -0.69
CA LEU A 67 1.06 -9.75 -0.96
C LEU A 67 0.94 -9.95 -2.47
N ALA A 68 1.81 -10.76 -3.05
CA ALA A 68 1.82 -11.03 -4.48
C ALA A 68 2.02 -12.51 -4.82
N ASN A 69 1.56 -12.89 -6.01
CA ASN A 69 1.80 -14.20 -6.62
C ASN A 69 2.21 -14.00 -8.08
N GLN A 70 3.38 -14.50 -8.48
CA GLN A 70 3.90 -14.40 -9.86
C GLN A 70 3.86 -12.97 -10.45
N GLY A 71 4.18 -11.97 -9.63
CA GLY A 71 4.14 -10.55 -10.03
C GLY A 71 2.75 -9.91 -10.02
N TYR A 72 1.69 -10.67 -9.75
CA TYR A 72 0.34 -10.15 -9.55
C TYR A 72 0.13 -9.74 -8.09
N VAL A 73 -0.30 -8.50 -7.87
CA VAL A 73 -0.62 -7.98 -6.52
C VAL A 73 -2.00 -8.46 -6.11
N LEU A 74 -2.07 -9.20 -5.01
CA LEU A 74 -3.32 -9.75 -4.45
C LEU A 74 -3.90 -8.83 -3.38
N ASP A 75 -3.05 -8.32 -2.51
CA ASP A 75 -3.46 -7.57 -1.32
C ASP A 75 -2.35 -6.63 -0.84
N TRP A 76 -2.69 -5.64 -0.01
CA TRP A 76 -1.73 -4.72 0.60
C TRP A 76 -2.21 -4.16 1.95
N LEU A 77 -1.22 -3.71 2.74
CA LEU A 77 -1.41 -2.98 3.99
C LEU A 77 -0.55 -1.71 3.98
N TRP A 78 -1.14 -0.60 4.38
CA TRP A 78 -0.41 0.65 4.61
C TRP A 78 0.56 0.48 5.80
N HIS A 79 1.71 1.16 5.76
CA HIS A 79 2.68 1.12 6.85
C HIS A 79 2.18 1.81 8.11
#